data_AF-A0A0G1ATS2-F1
#
_entry.id   AF-A0A0G1ATS2-F1
#
_cell.length_a   1.000
_cell.length_b   1.000
_cell.length_c   1.000
_cell.angle_alpha   90.00
_cell.angle_beta   90.00
_cell.angle_gamma   90.00
#
_symmetry.space_group_name_H-M   'P 1'
#
loop_
_entity.id
_entity.type
_entity.pdbx_description
1 polymer ?
#
loop_
_entity_poly.entity_id
_entity_poly.type
_entity_poly.pdbx_seq_one_letter_code
_entity_poly.pdbx_strand_id
1 'polypeptide(L)'
;MNMLDATTEDEKHFVTANILGLMYKLFDPNKTGIIGPRFEHGVRNAMLTVMSVPGSTFVEVMRVMQDPEFVKELLPHVTDPMVRRYWTDQIAHTADFHKSEVLDYTVSKFGRFVTNKMMRNIIGQSKSSFDMRQIMDQGKILIVNLSKGRMGEENSNFLGLILVPRILAAAMGRANIPEEQRRPFYLYVDEFQNFATDTFATILSEARKYKLNLVVANQFIGQMADDIKNAVFGNVGTIMSYRVGVTDANFLQHEFERGAGAAIFHEGQCGP
;
A
#
# COMPACT_ATOMS: atom_id res chain seq x y z
N MET A 1 1.67 12.96 4.08
CA MET A 1 1.73 12.25 2.78
C MET A 1 0.36 12.38 2.14
N ASN A 2 0.27 13.00 0.96
CA ASN A 2 -1.01 13.03 0.24
C ASN A 2 -1.15 11.72 -0.55
N MET A 3 -2.23 10.99 -0.31
CA MET A 3 -2.53 9.74 -1.03
C MET A 3 -3.20 9.98 -2.37
N LEU A 4 -3.79 11.17 -2.55
CA LEU A 4 -4.54 11.61 -3.72
C LEU A 4 -3.72 12.55 -4.62
N ASP A 5 -2.39 12.52 -4.48
CA ASP A 5 -1.45 13.33 -5.25
C ASP A 5 -1.42 12.82 -6.70
N ALA A 6 -2.32 13.35 -7.53
CA ALA A 6 -2.49 13.01 -8.94
C ALA A 6 -2.71 14.28 -9.76
N THR A 7 -2.04 14.39 -10.90
CA THR A 7 -2.05 15.57 -11.77
C THR A 7 -2.79 15.34 -13.08
N THR A 8 -2.79 14.10 -13.58
CA THR A 8 -3.49 13.71 -14.81
C THR A 8 -4.71 12.83 -14.51
N GLU A 9 -5.64 12.73 -15.46
CA GLU A 9 -6.82 11.86 -15.30
C GLU A 9 -6.44 10.38 -15.16
N ASP A 10 -5.46 9.91 -15.92
CA ASP A 10 -4.96 8.53 -15.82
C ASP A 10 -4.36 8.25 -14.42
N GLU A 11 -3.62 9.21 -13.86
CA GLU A 11 -3.10 9.13 -12.49
C GLU A 11 -4.23 9.06 -11.46
N LYS A 12 -5.30 9.84 -11.61
CA LYS A 12 -6.46 9.80 -10.71
C LYS A 12 -7.11 8.41 -10.72
N HIS A 13 -7.32 7.83 -11.90
CA HIS A 13 -7.86 6.47 -12.01
C HIS A 13 -6.92 5.42 -11.43
N PHE A 14 -5.61 5.55 -11.65
CA PHE A 14 -4.60 4.66 -11.09
C PHE A 14 -4.55 4.71 -9.56
N VAL A 15 -4.53 5.90 -8.96
CA VAL A 15 -4.59 6.10 -7.51
C VAL A 15 -5.87 5.49 -6.92
N THR A 16 -7.00 5.68 -7.60
CA THR A 16 -8.29 5.12 -7.19
C THR A 16 -8.28 3.59 -7.20
N ALA A 17 -7.77 2.97 -8.26
CA ALA A 17 -7.64 1.52 -8.35
C ALA A 17 -6.73 0.94 -7.25
N ASN A 18 -5.62 1.61 -6.94
CA ASN A 18 -4.71 1.19 -5.87
C ASN A 18 -5.37 1.24 -4.49
N ILE A 19 -6.11 2.32 -4.17
CA ILE A 19 -6.83 2.41 -2.90
C ILE A 19 -7.93 1.36 -2.79
N LEU A 20 -8.65 1.07 -3.88
CA LEU A 20 -9.64 -0.03 -3.91
C LEU A 20 -8.99 -1.39 -3.66
N GLY A 21 -7.87 -1.67 -4.33
CA GLY A 21 -7.10 -2.90 -4.10
C GLY A 21 -6.60 -3.02 -2.65
N LEU A 22 -6.21 -1.89 -2.05
CA LEU A 22 -5.83 -1.83 -0.63
C LEU A 22 -7.03 -2.13 0.28
N MET A 23 -8.22 -1.61 -0.03
CA MET A 23 -9.44 -1.90 0.75
C MET A 23 -9.80 -3.39 0.69
N TYR A 24 -9.66 -4.03 -0.47
CA TYR A 24 -9.81 -5.48 -0.58
C TYR A 24 -8.83 -6.22 0.33
N LYS A 25 -7.54 -5.87 0.30
CA LYS A 25 -6.53 -6.55 1.13
C LYS A 25 -6.78 -6.40 2.63
N LEU A 26 -7.32 -5.26 3.08
CA LEU A 26 -7.57 -5.01 4.50
C LEU A 26 -8.88 -5.60 5.01
N PHE A 27 -9.95 -5.51 4.22
CA PHE A 27 -11.29 -5.82 4.70
C PHE A 27 -11.90 -7.06 4.07
N ASP A 28 -11.36 -7.53 2.94
CA ASP A 28 -11.86 -8.70 2.25
C ASP A 28 -10.76 -9.48 1.51
N PRO A 29 -9.67 -9.88 2.19
CA PRO A 29 -8.52 -10.53 1.54
C PRO A 29 -8.91 -11.84 0.85
N ASN A 30 -9.95 -12.51 1.34
CA ASN A 30 -10.45 -13.77 0.80
C ASN A 30 -11.65 -13.59 -0.16
N LYS A 31 -12.02 -12.35 -0.51
CA LYS A 31 -13.13 -12.02 -1.41
C LYS A 31 -14.45 -12.71 -1.02
N THR A 32 -14.78 -12.64 0.26
CA THR A 32 -15.99 -13.18 0.88
C THR A 32 -17.24 -12.31 0.62
N GLY A 33 -17.08 -11.15 -0.03
CA GLY A 33 -18.17 -10.26 -0.42
C GLY A 33 -18.39 -9.09 0.53
N ILE A 34 -17.45 -8.85 1.46
CA ILE A 34 -17.44 -7.65 2.28
C ILE A 34 -17.21 -6.44 1.36
N ILE A 35 -16.18 -6.47 0.52
CA ILE A 35 -15.99 -5.45 -0.51
C ILE A 35 -16.59 -5.96 -1.82
N GLY A 36 -17.31 -5.09 -2.52
CA GLY A 36 -17.97 -5.48 -3.77
C GLY A 36 -18.31 -4.29 -4.66
N PRO A 37 -18.99 -4.53 -5.81
CA PRO A 37 -19.14 -3.54 -6.87
C PRO A 37 -19.80 -2.21 -6.44
N ARG A 38 -20.75 -2.26 -5.50
CA ARG A 38 -21.39 -1.04 -4.97
C ARG A 38 -20.43 -0.18 -4.15
N PHE A 39 -19.61 -0.81 -3.31
CA PHE A 39 -18.58 -0.12 -2.54
C PHE A 39 -17.53 0.47 -3.49
N GLU A 40 -17.06 -0.30 -4.47
CA GLU A 40 -16.11 0.18 -5.47
C GLU A 40 -16.64 1.40 -6.23
N HIS A 41 -17.89 1.32 -6.68
CA HIS A 41 -18.54 2.41 -7.40
C HIS A 41 -18.62 3.69 -6.56
N GLY A 42 -19.03 3.56 -5.29
CA GLY A 42 -19.09 4.71 -4.37
C GLY A 42 -17.72 5.33 -4.15
N VAL A 43 -16.75 4.53 -3.70
CA VAL A 43 -15.38 5.00 -3.42
C VAL A 43 -14.74 5.63 -4.65
N ARG A 44 -14.91 5.03 -5.83
CA ARG A 44 -14.38 5.56 -7.08
C ARG A 44 -14.91 6.95 -7.37
N ASN A 45 -16.23 7.14 -7.32
CA ASN A 45 -16.82 8.46 -7.59
C ASN A 45 -16.42 9.49 -6.53
N ALA A 46 -16.36 9.11 -5.25
CA ALA A 46 -15.89 10.01 -4.19
C ALA A 46 -14.44 10.43 -4.38
N MET A 47 -13.53 9.48 -4.66
CA MET A 47 -12.13 9.80 -4.91
C MET A 47 -11.94 10.70 -6.13
N LEU A 48 -12.59 10.40 -7.25
CA LEU A 48 -12.51 11.22 -8.47
C LEU A 48 -13.10 12.63 -8.24
N THR A 49 -14.18 12.73 -7.47
CA THR A 49 -14.77 14.03 -7.08
C THR A 49 -13.79 14.84 -6.25
N VAL A 50 -13.16 14.22 -5.24
CA VAL A 50 -12.21 14.89 -4.36
C VAL A 50 -10.93 15.30 -5.09
N MET A 51 -10.42 14.45 -6.00
CA MET A 51 -9.26 14.77 -6.84
C MET A 51 -9.56 15.81 -7.94
N SER A 52 -10.79 16.31 -8.06
CA SER A 52 -11.09 17.46 -8.92
C SER A 52 -10.52 18.78 -8.36
N VAL A 53 -10.23 18.82 -7.06
CA VAL A 53 -9.63 19.97 -6.38
C VAL A 53 -8.19 19.65 -5.97
N PRO A 54 -7.19 20.43 -6.44
CA PRO A 54 -5.80 20.24 -6.04
C PRO A 54 -5.60 20.38 -4.54
N GLY A 55 -4.78 19.50 -3.96
CA GLY A 55 -4.45 19.53 -2.54
C GLY A 55 -5.52 18.91 -1.63
N SER A 56 -6.63 18.41 -2.18
CA SER A 56 -7.55 17.57 -1.42
C SER A 56 -6.88 16.27 -0.99
N THR A 57 -7.36 15.72 0.11
CA THR A 57 -6.74 14.60 0.82
C THR A 57 -7.74 13.48 1.02
N PHE A 58 -7.25 12.40 1.63
CA PHE A 58 -8.09 11.28 1.99
C PHE A 58 -9.18 11.62 3.02
N VAL A 59 -9.02 12.72 3.75
CA VAL A 59 -10.05 13.21 4.69
C VAL A 59 -11.26 13.73 3.92
N GLU A 60 -11.06 14.43 2.81
CA GLU A 60 -12.15 14.94 1.97
C GLU A 60 -12.96 13.80 1.34
N VAL A 61 -12.35 12.63 1.06
CA VAL A 61 -13.06 11.43 0.58
C VAL A 61 -14.13 10.98 1.57
N MET A 62 -13.85 11.10 2.87
CA MET A 62 -14.85 10.83 3.91
C MET A 62 -15.93 11.90 3.94
N ARG A 63 -15.52 13.16 3.83
CA ARG A 63 -16.43 14.29 3.92
C ARG A 63 -17.47 14.26 2.80
N VAL A 64 -17.09 13.97 1.55
CA VAL A 64 -18.06 13.88 0.44
C VAL A 64 -19.09 12.76 0.61
N MET A 65 -18.81 11.74 1.41
CA MET A 65 -19.77 10.68 1.71
C MET A 65 -20.78 11.07 2.80
N GLN A 66 -20.53 12.14 3.54
CA GLN A 66 -21.32 12.49 4.73
C GLN A 66 -21.93 13.90 4.66
N ASP A 67 -21.36 14.78 3.85
CA ASP A 67 -21.70 16.20 3.77
C ASP A 67 -22.15 16.56 2.34
N PRO A 68 -23.47 16.54 2.06
CA PRO A 68 -24.01 16.90 0.75
C PRO A 68 -23.72 18.35 0.34
N GLU A 69 -23.55 19.27 1.30
CA GLU A 69 -23.21 20.66 0.98
C GLU A 69 -21.76 20.75 0.49
N PHE A 70 -20.84 20.01 1.12
CA PHE A 70 -19.47 19.91 0.62
C PHE A 70 -19.40 19.29 -0.78
N VAL A 71 -20.25 18.30 -1.10
CA VAL A 71 -20.35 17.79 -2.47
C VAL A 71 -20.74 18.92 -3.43
N LYS A 72 -21.75 19.73 -3.10
CA LYS A 72 -22.17 20.88 -3.93
C LYS A 72 -21.04 21.88 -4.16
N GLU A 73 -20.19 22.12 -3.16
CA GLU A 73 -19.00 22.97 -3.30
C GLU A 73 -17.98 22.41 -4.31
N LEU A 74 -17.84 21.08 -4.38
CA LEU A 74 -16.89 20.42 -5.29
C LEU A 74 -17.44 20.24 -6.72
N LEU A 75 -18.76 20.10 -6.90
CA LEU A 75 -19.37 19.82 -8.22
C LEU A 75 -18.95 20.77 -9.35
N PRO A 76 -18.75 22.09 -9.14
CA PRO A 76 -18.22 22.99 -10.17
C PRO A 76 -16.83 22.62 -10.70
N HIS A 77 -16.02 21.91 -9.89
CA HIS A 77 -14.67 21.47 -10.26
C HIS A 77 -14.66 20.10 -10.96
N VAL A 78 -15.75 19.33 -10.85
CA VAL A 78 -15.88 18.02 -11.50
C VAL A 78 -16.17 18.20 -12.99
N THR A 79 -15.15 17.95 -13.81
CA THR A 79 -15.22 18.06 -15.27
C THR A 79 -15.83 16.82 -15.94
N ASP A 80 -15.68 15.64 -15.33
CA ASP A 80 -16.25 14.40 -15.86
C ASP A 80 -17.78 14.35 -15.65
N PRO A 81 -18.59 14.30 -16.73
CA PRO A 81 -20.04 14.26 -16.63
C PRO A 81 -20.56 13.00 -15.93
N MET A 82 -19.87 11.86 -16.02
CA MET A 82 -20.28 10.61 -15.36
C MET A 82 -20.09 10.69 -13.84
N VAL A 83 -18.96 11.22 -13.40
CA VAL A 83 -18.71 11.46 -11.96
C VAL A 83 -19.68 12.51 -11.41
N ARG A 84 -19.99 13.56 -12.20
CA ARG A 84 -20.99 14.55 -11.82
C ARG A 84 -22.40 13.95 -11.68
N ARG A 85 -22.83 13.11 -12.64
CA ARG A 85 -24.13 12.43 -12.64
C ARG A 85 -24.29 11.44 -11.49
N TYR A 86 -23.20 10.85 -10.98
CA TYR A 86 -23.26 10.04 -9.78
C TYR A 86 -23.90 10.82 -8.62
N TRP A 87 -23.55 12.09 -8.44
CA TRP A 87 -24.12 12.94 -7.39
C TRP A 87 -25.47 13.54 -7.76
N THR A 88 -25.59 14.12 -8.96
CA THR A 88 -26.79 14.87 -9.37
C THR A 88 -27.97 13.98 -9.73
N ASP A 89 -27.71 12.75 -10.14
CA ASP A 89 -28.73 11.83 -10.64
C ASP A 89 -28.82 10.62 -9.72
N GLN A 90 -27.77 9.80 -9.62
CA GLN A 90 -27.84 8.54 -8.89
C GLN A 90 -28.08 8.74 -7.39
N ILE A 91 -27.22 9.50 -6.71
CA ILE A 91 -27.36 9.76 -5.27
C ILE A 91 -28.56 10.65 -4.99
N ALA A 92 -28.78 11.70 -5.77
CA ALA A 92 -29.92 12.61 -5.57
C ALA A 92 -31.29 11.90 -5.66
N HIS A 93 -31.46 10.94 -6.57
CA HIS A 93 -32.72 10.19 -6.74
C HIS A 93 -32.78 8.90 -5.92
N THR A 94 -31.76 8.59 -5.11
CA THR A 94 -31.80 7.47 -4.17
C THR A 94 -32.52 7.90 -2.90
N ALA A 95 -33.48 7.09 -2.44
CA ALA A 95 -34.19 7.32 -1.18
C ALA A 95 -33.22 7.47 -0.01
N ASP A 96 -33.48 8.41 0.90
CA ASP A 96 -32.52 8.83 1.93
C ASP A 96 -32.05 7.68 2.82
N PHE A 97 -32.92 6.72 3.12
CA PHE A 97 -32.55 5.51 3.85
C PHE A 97 -31.46 4.69 3.13
N HIS A 98 -31.67 4.36 1.85
CA HIS A 98 -30.70 3.60 1.06
C HIS A 98 -29.42 4.40 0.79
N LYS A 99 -29.54 5.72 0.65
CA LYS A 99 -28.40 6.63 0.53
C LYS A 99 -27.52 6.55 1.79
N SER A 100 -28.11 6.69 2.98
CA SER A 100 -27.39 6.57 4.24
C SER A 100 -26.72 5.20 4.35
N GLU A 101 -27.45 4.12 4.07
CA GLU A 101 -26.92 2.76 4.19
C GLU A 101 -25.66 2.53 3.33
N VAL A 102 -25.68 2.95 2.06
CA VAL A 102 -24.55 2.76 1.14
C VAL A 102 -23.36 3.66 1.51
N LEU A 103 -23.63 4.91 1.90
CA LEU A 103 -22.58 5.87 2.24
C LEU A 103 -21.95 5.52 3.60
N ASP A 104 -22.75 5.22 4.62
CA ASP A 104 -22.31 4.82 5.95
C ASP A 104 -21.52 3.51 5.91
N TYR A 105 -21.91 2.59 5.04
CA TYR A 105 -21.13 1.39 4.78
C TYR A 105 -19.71 1.72 4.34
N THR A 106 -19.57 2.64 3.38
CA THR A 106 -18.27 3.09 2.90
C THR A 106 -17.49 3.80 4.01
N VAL A 107 -18.14 4.73 4.69
CA VAL A 107 -17.59 5.49 5.83
C VAL A 107 -17.05 4.55 6.91
N SER A 108 -17.73 3.44 7.23
CA SER A 108 -17.30 2.53 8.29
C SER A 108 -15.92 1.90 8.06
N LYS A 109 -15.51 1.74 6.79
CA LYS A 109 -14.22 1.13 6.41
C LYS A 109 -13.09 2.14 6.47
N PHE A 110 -13.32 3.37 6.01
CA PHE A 110 -12.32 4.43 5.97
C PHE A 110 -12.25 5.25 7.27
N GLY A 111 -13.37 5.38 7.98
CA GLY A 111 -13.53 6.22 9.16
C GLY A 111 -12.58 5.87 10.29
N ARG A 112 -12.17 4.60 10.42
CA ARG A 112 -11.17 4.18 11.42
C ARG A 112 -9.80 4.84 11.23
N PHE A 113 -9.39 5.08 9.98
CA PHE A 113 -8.10 5.72 9.68
C PHE A 113 -8.18 7.25 9.85
N VAL A 114 -9.32 7.85 9.52
CA VAL A 114 -9.51 9.30 9.64
C VAL A 114 -9.80 9.73 11.07
N THR A 115 -10.48 8.91 11.88
CA THR A 115 -10.76 9.24 13.30
C THR A 115 -9.49 9.17 14.16
N ASN A 116 -8.57 8.26 13.86
CA ASN A 116 -7.27 8.18 14.51
C ASN A 116 -6.41 9.41 14.17
N LYS A 117 -6.05 10.21 15.20
CA LYS A 117 -5.32 11.48 15.03
C LYS A 117 -3.95 11.30 14.37
N MET A 118 -3.22 10.24 14.72
CA MET A 118 -1.89 9.97 14.15
C MET A 118 -2.01 9.63 12.66
N MET A 119 -2.94 8.74 12.31
CA MET A 119 -3.21 8.42 10.90
C MET A 119 -3.71 9.62 10.12
N ARG A 120 -4.68 10.37 10.64
CA ARG A 120 -5.19 11.61 10.01
C ARG A 120 -4.08 12.62 9.77
N ASN A 121 -3.15 12.78 10.70
CA ASN A 121 -2.00 13.67 10.53
C ASN A 121 -1.03 13.17 9.44
N ILE A 122 -1.00 11.87 9.14
CA ILE A 122 -0.18 11.32 8.05
C ILE A 122 -0.88 11.48 6.70
N ILE A 123 -2.14 11.04 6.59
CA ILE A 123 -2.86 10.92 5.31
C ILE A 123 -3.67 12.16 4.92
N GLY A 124 -3.94 13.06 5.87
CA GLY A 124 -4.67 14.31 5.68
C GLY A 124 -3.77 15.49 5.34
N GLN A 125 -2.60 15.25 4.75
CA GLN A 125 -1.69 16.31 4.32
C GLN A 125 -1.98 16.67 2.87
N SER A 126 -2.28 17.95 2.61
CA SER A 126 -2.57 18.46 1.26
C SER A 126 -1.40 18.32 0.29
N LYS A 127 -0.17 18.38 0.82
CA LYS A 127 1.06 18.15 0.08
C LYS A 127 1.86 17.00 0.71
N SER A 128 2.45 16.17 -0.13
CA SER A 128 3.43 15.17 0.31
C SER A 128 4.69 15.87 0.85
N SER A 129 5.11 15.51 2.07
CA SER A 129 6.27 16.11 2.74
C SER A 129 7.61 15.61 2.19
N PHE A 130 7.58 14.52 1.42
CA PHE A 130 8.74 13.95 0.77
C PHE A 130 8.34 13.36 -0.58
N ASP A 131 9.33 13.25 -1.46
CA ASP A 131 9.22 12.58 -2.75
C ASP A 131 10.09 11.32 -2.72
N MET A 132 9.47 10.16 -2.95
CA MET A 132 10.17 8.87 -2.90
C MET A 132 11.22 8.73 -4.00
N ARG A 133 10.94 9.28 -5.18
CA ARG A 133 11.88 9.26 -6.31
C ARG A 133 13.11 10.11 -5.99
N GLN A 134 12.89 11.30 -5.45
CA GLN A 134 13.97 12.18 -5.00
C GLN A 134 14.82 11.50 -3.91
N ILE A 135 14.19 10.80 -2.95
CA ILE A 135 14.91 10.05 -1.91
C ILE A 135 15.85 9.02 -2.54
N MET A 136 15.36 8.25 -3.51
CA MET A 136 16.15 7.22 -4.19
C MET A 136 17.31 7.82 -5.00
N ASP A 137 17.01 8.79 -5.86
CA ASP A 137 17.98 9.34 -6.81
C ASP A 137 19.08 10.14 -6.10
N GLN A 138 18.74 10.83 -5.01
CA GLN A 138 19.71 11.61 -4.22
C GLN A 138 20.41 10.76 -3.15
N GLY A 139 20.02 9.49 -2.98
CA GLY A 139 20.59 8.58 -1.98
C GLY A 139 20.34 9.01 -0.55
N LYS A 140 19.15 9.55 -0.27
CA LYS A 140 18.72 9.88 1.10
C LYS A 140 18.36 8.59 1.84
N ILE A 141 18.31 8.69 3.17
CA ILE A 141 17.86 7.62 4.05
C ILE A 141 16.43 7.93 4.47
N LEU A 142 15.52 6.98 4.27
CA LEU A 142 14.15 7.03 4.76
C LEU A 142 13.96 5.97 5.85
N ILE A 143 13.58 6.42 7.05
CA ILE A 143 13.24 5.52 8.16
C ILE A 143 11.72 5.59 8.37
N VAL A 144 11.07 4.44 8.30
CA VAL A 144 9.63 4.32 8.55
C VAL A 144 9.43 3.44 9.78
N ASN A 145 8.91 4.01 10.85
CA ASN A 145 8.56 3.25 12.04
C ASN A 145 7.09 2.81 11.94
N LEU A 146 6.87 1.52 11.71
CA LEU A 146 5.53 0.88 11.64
C LEU A 146 5.26 0.00 12.88
N SER A 147 5.81 0.35 14.04
CA SER A 147 5.67 -0.44 15.27
C SER A 147 4.20 -0.69 15.64
N LYS A 148 3.76 -1.95 15.54
CA LYS A 148 2.39 -2.37 15.89
C LYS A 148 2.03 -2.01 17.35
N GLY A 149 2.98 -2.12 18.28
CA GLY A 149 2.75 -1.79 19.69
C GLY A 149 2.44 -0.31 19.95
N ARG A 150 2.94 0.61 19.10
CA ARG A 150 2.63 2.05 19.21
C ARG A 150 1.48 2.48 18.33
N MET A 151 1.36 1.91 17.13
CA MET A 151 0.43 2.37 16.09
C MET A 151 -0.86 1.57 16.03
N GLY A 152 -0.87 0.35 16.56
CA GLY A 152 -1.88 -0.66 16.27
C GLY A 152 -1.56 -1.41 14.98
N GLU A 153 -1.97 -2.68 14.93
CA GLU A 153 -1.74 -3.57 13.78
C GLU A 153 -2.40 -3.06 12.50
N GLU A 154 -3.68 -2.69 12.56
CA GLU A 154 -4.40 -2.22 11.37
C GLU A 154 -3.75 -0.97 10.73
N ASN A 155 -3.31 0.00 11.54
CA ASN A 155 -2.67 1.21 11.05
C ASN A 155 -1.28 0.95 10.48
N SER A 156 -0.51 0.06 11.13
CA SER A 156 0.79 -0.39 10.64
C SER A 156 0.65 -1.04 9.27
N ASN A 157 -0.27 -2.00 9.14
CA ASN A 157 -0.56 -2.71 7.90
C ASN A 157 -1.04 -1.74 6.81
N PHE A 158 -1.99 -0.84 7.12
CA PHE A 158 -2.49 0.15 6.18
C PHE A 158 -1.35 1.03 5.61
N LEU A 159 -0.47 1.55 6.46
CA LEU A 159 0.67 2.36 5.99
C LEU A 159 1.68 1.54 5.19
N GLY A 160 1.98 0.31 5.59
CA GLY A 160 2.84 -0.59 4.81
C GLY A 160 2.29 -0.85 3.42
N LEU A 161 0.99 -1.12 3.31
CA LEU A 161 0.28 -1.33 2.04
C LEU A 161 0.27 -0.09 1.14
N ILE A 162 0.49 1.11 1.68
CA ILE A 162 0.63 2.34 0.87
C ILE A 162 2.08 2.58 0.48
N LEU A 163 3.02 2.43 1.43
CA LEU A 163 4.41 2.79 1.24
C LEU A 163 5.13 1.85 0.27
N VAL A 164 4.88 0.54 0.36
CA VAL A 164 5.55 -0.46 -0.48
C VAL A 164 5.23 -0.25 -1.98
N PRO A 165 3.96 -0.12 -2.42
CA PRO A 165 3.67 0.22 -3.80
C PRO A 165 4.27 1.55 -4.26
N ARG A 166 4.33 2.57 -3.39
CA ARG A 166 4.97 3.85 -3.72
C ARG A 166 6.48 3.72 -3.93
N ILE A 167 7.15 2.89 -3.14
CA ILE A 167 8.56 2.56 -3.33
C ILE A 167 8.74 1.85 -4.68
N LEU A 168 7.92 0.85 -4.99
CA LEU A 168 7.99 0.17 -6.29
C LEU A 168 7.74 1.14 -7.45
N ALA A 169 6.71 1.97 -7.40
CA ALA A 169 6.39 2.94 -8.44
C ALA A 169 7.53 3.96 -8.65
N ALA A 170 8.11 4.48 -7.57
CA ALA A 170 9.26 5.38 -7.65
C ALA A 170 10.48 4.68 -8.29
N ALA A 171 10.71 3.40 -7.95
CA ALA A 171 11.76 2.61 -8.55
C ALA A 171 11.51 2.37 -10.05
N MET A 172 10.32 1.94 -10.43
CA MET A 172 9.94 1.72 -11.85
C MET A 172 10.02 3.00 -12.67
N GLY A 173 9.67 4.15 -12.08
CA GLY A 173 9.84 5.44 -12.72
C GLY A 173 11.29 5.71 -13.14
N ARG A 174 12.30 5.04 -12.55
CA ARG A 174 13.72 5.17 -12.94
C ARG A 174 14.05 4.60 -14.32
N ALA A 175 13.04 4.09 -15.04
CA ALA A 175 13.14 3.72 -16.44
C ALA A 175 13.73 4.84 -17.32
N ASN A 176 13.51 6.10 -16.98
CA ASN A 176 14.04 7.27 -17.70
C ASN A 176 15.53 7.58 -17.42
N ILE A 177 16.18 6.88 -16.48
CA ILE A 177 17.61 7.02 -16.18
C ILE A 177 18.35 5.79 -16.75
N PRO A 178 19.48 5.95 -17.46
CA PRO A 178 20.31 4.82 -17.90
C PRO A 178 20.74 3.93 -16.73
N GLU A 179 20.79 2.61 -16.92
CA GLU A 179 20.97 1.67 -15.80
C GLU A 179 22.27 1.91 -15.02
N GLU A 180 23.36 2.25 -15.70
CA GLU A 180 24.67 2.55 -15.12
C GLU A 180 24.68 3.83 -14.28
N GLN A 181 23.72 4.74 -14.49
CA GLN A 181 23.58 5.98 -13.73
C GLN A 181 22.60 5.86 -12.56
N ARG A 182 21.82 4.76 -12.50
CA ARG A 182 20.86 4.54 -11.41
C ARG A 182 21.61 4.27 -10.12
N ARG A 183 21.41 5.13 -9.12
CA ARG A 183 21.94 4.91 -7.77
C ARG A 183 21.24 3.70 -7.12
N PRO A 184 21.98 2.72 -6.57
CA PRO A 184 21.39 1.64 -5.79
C PRO A 184 20.60 2.17 -4.60
N PHE A 185 19.41 1.64 -4.40
CA PHE A 185 18.57 1.89 -3.24
C PHE A 185 18.25 0.57 -2.55
N TYR A 186 18.36 0.52 -1.23
CA TYR A 186 18.18 -0.69 -0.45
C TYR A 186 16.94 -0.53 0.44
N LEU A 187 15.96 -1.40 0.23
CA LEU A 187 14.76 -1.49 1.04
C LEU A 187 14.95 -2.61 2.05
N TYR A 188 15.06 -2.25 3.32
CA TYR A 188 15.09 -3.17 4.44
C TYR A 188 13.70 -3.26 5.06
N VAL A 189 13.17 -4.47 5.18
CA VAL A 189 11.85 -4.72 5.77
C VAL A 189 12.01 -5.76 6.86
N ASP A 190 11.91 -5.30 8.10
CA ASP A 190 11.76 -6.17 9.25
C ASP A 190 10.30 -6.64 9.36
N GLU A 191 10.10 -7.83 9.92
CA GLU A 191 8.78 -8.46 10.05
C GLU A 191 7.99 -8.46 8.73
N PHE A 192 8.68 -8.88 7.67
CA PHE A 192 8.22 -8.86 6.28
C PHE A 192 6.83 -9.46 6.05
N GLN A 193 6.50 -10.54 6.75
CA GLN A 193 5.22 -11.26 6.66
C GLN A 193 4.01 -10.36 6.87
N ASN A 194 4.15 -9.26 7.63
CA ASN A 194 3.05 -8.32 7.88
C ASN A 194 2.68 -7.48 6.64
N PHE A 195 3.60 -7.36 5.69
CA PHE A 195 3.45 -6.53 4.49
C PHE A 195 3.56 -7.34 3.20
N ALA A 196 3.77 -8.66 3.32
CA ALA A 196 4.08 -9.56 2.23
C ALA A 196 2.86 -9.71 1.30
N THR A 197 2.89 -8.92 0.23
CA THR A 197 1.83 -8.81 -0.77
C THR A 197 2.41 -9.06 -2.16
N ASP A 198 1.55 -9.22 -3.17
CA ASP A 198 1.97 -9.38 -4.58
C ASP A 198 2.94 -8.29 -5.04
N THR A 199 2.84 -7.07 -4.47
CA THR A 199 3.77 -5.97 -4.73
C THR A 199 5.21 -6.35 -4.41
N PHE A 200 5.44 -7.11 -3.34
CA PHE A 200 6.78 -7.61 -3.02
C PHE A 200 7.26 -8.69 -3.98
N ALA A 201 6.36 -9.56 -4.45
CA ALA A 201 6.69 -10.50 -5.51
C ALA A 201 7.17 -9.75 -6.76
N THR A 202 6.50 -8.67 -7.15
CA THR A 202 6.95 -7.77 -8.24
C THR A 202 8.28 -7.09 -7.93
N ILE A 203 8.51 -6.62 -6.70
CA ILE A 203 9.80 -6.04 -6.31
C ILE A 203 10.93 -7.05 -6.50
N LEU A 204 10.71 -8.29 -6.03
CA LEU A 204 11.69 -9.37 -6.10
C LEU A 204 12.03 -9.77 -7.54
N SER A 205 11.02 -9.88 -8.41
CA SER A 205 11.21 -10.36 -9.78
C SER A 205 11.65 -9.25 -10.75
N GLU A 206 11.17 -8.01 -10.58
CA GLU A 206 11.31 -6.97 -11.60
C GLU A 206 12.13 -5.74 -11.17
N ALA A 207 12.15 -5.40 -9.87
CA ALA A 207 12.68 -4.10 -9.46
C ALA A 207 14.22 -4.03 -9.47
N ARG A 208 14.90 -5.17 -9.59
CA ARG A 208 16.37 -5.27 -9.67
C ARG A 208 16.95 -4.46 -10.83
N LYS A 209 16.31 -4.47 -12.01
CA LYS A 209 16.74 -3.66 -13.18
C LYS A 209 16.71 -2.16 -12.89
N TYR A 210 15.87 -1.73 -11.95
CA TYR A 210 15.80 -0.34 -11.51
C TYR A 210 16.76 -0.04 -10.35
N LYS A 211 17.64 -0.96 -9.95
CA LYS A 211 18.54 -0.85 -8.77
C LYS A 211 17.78 -0.64 -7.46
N LEU A 212 16.59 -1.24 -7.31
CA LEU A 212 15.94 -1.43 -6.01
C LEU A 212 16.34 -2.83 -5.49
N ASN A 213 17.08 -2.85 -4.39
CA ASN A 213 17.52 -4.08 -3.74
C ASN A 213 16.65 -4.29 -2.49
N LEU A 214 16.17 -5.52 -2.30
CA LEU A 214 15.29 -5.85 -1.20
C LEU A 214 16.04 -6.76 -0.20
N VAL A 215 15.93 -6.41 1.08
CA VAL A 215 16.40 -7.22 2.21
C VAL A 215 15.23 -7.38 3.17
N VAL A 216 14.80 -8.62 3.37
CA VAL A 216 13.64 -8.95 4.21
C VAL A 216 14.06 -9.83 5.37
N ALA A 217 13.47 -9.59 6.53
CA ALA A 217 13.59 -10.46 7.69
C ALA A 217 12.19 -10.98 8.05
N ASN A 218 12.13 -12.26 8.42
CA ASN A 218 10.90 -12.93 8.86
C ASN A 218 11.25 -13.92 9.97
N GLN A 219 10.33 -14.11 10.91
CA GLN A 219 10.56 -14.99 12.07
C GLN A 219 10.39 -16.47 11.70
N PHE A 220 9.34 -16.80 10.95
CA PHE A 220 9.10 -18.17 10.50
C PHE A 220 8.42 -18.22 9.14
N ILE A 221 8.82 -19.21 8.34
CA ILE A 221 8.45 -19.29 6.92
C ILE A 221 6.95 -19.49 6.75
N GLY A 222 6.31 -20.22 7.67
CA GLY A 222 4.87 -20.52 7.65
C GLY A 222 3.93 -19.32 7.83
N GLN A 223 4.42 -18.10 8.09
CA GLN A 223 3.57 -16.89 8.13
C GLN A 223 3.24 -16.33 6.75
N MET A 224 4.01 -16.72 5.74
CA MET A 224 3.81 -16.24 4.38
C MET A 224 2.86 -17.17 3.64
N ALA A 225 1.99 -16.60 2.81
CA ALA A 225 1.23 -17.37 1.83
C ALA A 225 2.19 -18.06 0.83
N ASP A 226 1.78 -19.22 0.31
CA ASP A 226 2.65 -20.09 -0.50
C ASP A 226 3.16 -19.41 -1.78
N ASP A 227 2.33 -18.59 -2.40
CA ASP A 227 2.68 -17.79 -3.59
C ASP A 227 3.80 -16.78 -3.29
N ILE A 228 3.69 -16.04 -2.19
CA ILE A 228 4.70 -15.10 -1.72
C ILE A 228 5.98 -15.83 -1.34
N LYS A 229 5.86 -16.94 -0.61
CA LYS A 229 6.99 -17.78 -0.23
C LYS A 229 7.75 -18.26 -1.47
N ASN A 230 7.05 -18.79 -2.47
CA ASN A 230 7.66 -19.22 -3.74
C ASN A 230 8.32 -18.04 -4.47
N ALA A 231 7.70 -16.86 -4.47
CA ALA A 231 8.28 -15.66 -5.06
C ALA A 231 9.56 -15.22 -4.34
N VAL A 232 9.61 -15.27 -3.01
CA VAL A 232 10.81 -14.96 -2.21
C VAL A 232 11.92 -15.95 -2.55
N PHE A 233 11.72 -17.24 -2.26
CA PHE A 233 12.80 -18.24 -2.40
C PHE A 233 13.21 -18.47 -3.86
N GLY A 234 12.32 -18.23 -4.83
CA GLY A 234 12.65 -18.31 -6.26
C GLY A 234 13.47 -17.14 -6.81
N ASN A 235 13.51 -15.99 -6.12
CA ASN A 235 14.17 -14.78 -6.62
C ASN A 235 15.32 -14.27 -5.74
N VAL A 236 15.42 -14.70 -4.48
CA VAL A 236 16.51 -14.29 -3.59
C VAL A 236 17.81 -15.01 -3.96
N GLY A 237 18.87 -14.23 -4.18
CA GLY A 237 20.22 -14.77 -4.45
C GLY A 237 21.04 -15.02 -3.18
N THR A 238 20.56 -14.61 -2.01
CA THR A 238 21.27 -14.75 -0.73
C THR A 238 20.26 -15.07 0.35
N ILE A 239 20.52 -16.15 1.09
CA ILE A 239 19.72 -16.58 2.23
C ILE A 239 20.61 -16.56 3.46
N MET A 240 20.14 -15.89 4.51
CA MET A 240 20.73 -15.93 5.84
C MET A 240 19.74 -16.63 6.76
N SER A 241 20.19 -17.67 7.44
CA SER A 241 19.38 -18.42 8.42
C SER A 241 20.07 -18.41 9.77
N TYR A 242 19.28 -18.19 10.81
CA TYR A 242 19.68 -18.34 12.21
C TYR A 242 19.07 -19.62 12.77
N ARG A 243 19.02 -19.76 14.09
CA ARG A 243 18.34 -20.90 14.71
C ARG A 243 16.84 -20.89 14.34
N VAL A 244 16.41 -21.93 13.62
CA VAL A 244 15.03 -22.13 13.17
C VAL A 244 14.39 -23.36 13.82
N GLY A 245 13.06 -23.42 13.81
CA GLY A 245 12.30 -24.60 14.23
C GLY A 245 12.36 -25.75 13.22
N VAL A 246 11.91 -26.94 13.62
CA VAL A 246 11.99 -28.17 12.78
C VAL A 246 11.31 -28.01 11.42
N THR A 247 10.12 -27.39 11.38
CA THR A 247 9.38 -27.17 10.14
C THR A 247 10.15 -26.31 9.14
N ASP A 248 10.72 -25.20 9.61
CA ASP A 248 11.50 -24.28 8.79
C ASP A 248 12.86 -24.89 8.40
N ALA A 249 13.48 -25.66 9.29
CA ALA A 249 14.71 -26.40 9.00
C ALA A 249 14.52 -27.39 7.84
N ASN A 250 13.43 -28.16 7.88
CA ASN A 250 13.09 -29.08 6.78
C ASN A 250 12.90 -28.34 5.46
N PHE A 251 12.26 -27.17 5.47
CA PHE A 251 12.10 -26.37 4.27
C PHE A 251 13.44 -25.82 3.76
N LEU A 252 14.23 -25.19 4.64
CA LEU A 252 15.50 -24.56 4.30
C LEU A 252 16.57 -25.56 3.85
N GLN A 253 16.53 -26.80 4.35
CA GLN A 253 17.43 -27.86 3.90
C GLN A 253 17.39 -28.00 2.37
N HIS A 254 16.19 -28.04 1.80
CA HIS A 254 16.00 -28.19 0.35
C HIS A 254 16.48 -26.96 -0.43
N GLU A 255 16.32 -25.76 0.14
CA GLU A 255 16.78 -24.52 -0.48
C GLU A 255 18.32 -24.41 -0.47
N PHE A 256 18.98 -24.86 0.61
CA PHE A 256 20.45 -24.86 0.69
C PHE A 256 21.11 -25.95 -0.15
N GLU A 257 20.43 -27.07 -0.39
CA GLU A 257 20.92 -28.12 -1.29
C GLU A 257 20.97 -27.67 -2.77
N ARG A 258 20.19 -26.65 -3.15
CA ARG A 258 20.02 -26.21 -4.55
C ARG A 258 21.14 -25.34 -5.14
N GLY A 259 22.09 -24.81 -4.36
CA GLY A 259 23.23 -24.08 -4.95
C GLY A 259 24.02 -23.17 -4.01
N ALA A 260 25.35 -23.22 -4.15
CA ALA A 260 26.37 -22.53 -3.35
C ALA A 260 26.17 -21.01 -3.21
N GLY A 261 26.23 -20.53 -1.96
CA GLY A 261 26.13 -19.11 -1.59
C GLY A 261 25.58 -18.84 -0.19
N ALA A 262 25.23 -19.88 0.58
CA ALA A 262 24.74 -19.73 1.96
C ALA A 262 25.90 -19.45 2.93
N ALA A 263 25.95 -18.25 3.49
CA ALA A 263 26.76 -17.98 4.66
C ALA A 263 25.99 -18.47 5.90
N ILE A 264 26.32 -19.67 6.37
CA ILE A 264 25.78 -20.22 7.63
C ILE A 264 26.62 -19.62 8.76
N PHE A 265 26.08 -18.62 9.45
CA PHE A 265 26.70 -18.06 10.66
C PHE A 265 26.22 -18.84 11.88
N HIS A 266 27.09 -19.69 12.43
CA HIS A 266 26.90 -20.28 13.75
C HIS A 266 27.39 -19.30 14.82
N GLU A 267 26.49 -18.50 15.40
CA GLU A 267 26.76 -17.90 16.71
C GLU A 267 26.44 -18.95 17.79
N GLY A 268 27.50 -19.50 18.38
CA GLY A 268 27.42 -20.28 19.61
C GLY A 268 26.92 -19.38 20.74
N GLN A 269 25.85 -19.82 21.41
CA GLN A 269 25.32 -19.13 22.59
C GLN A 269 26.39 -19.10 23.69
N CYS A 270 26.93 -17.91 23.99
CA CYS A 270 27.27 -17.60 25.38
C CYS A 270 25.95 -17.29 26.09
N GLY A 271 25.50 -18.22 26.93
CA GLY A 271 24.36 -18.01 27.82
C GLY A 271 24.65 -16.98 28.91
N PRO A 272 23.61 -16.58 29.67
CA PRO A 272 23.76 -15.72 30.86
C PRO A 272 24.60 -16.37 31.96
#